data_AF-A0A1V3JPR9-F1
#
_entry.id   AF-A0A1V3JPR9-F1
#
_cell.length_a   1.000
_cell.length_b   1.000
_cell.length_c   1.000
_cell.angle_alpha   90.00
_cell.angle_beta   90.00
_cell.angle_gamma   90.00
#
_symmetry.space_group_name_H-M   'P 1'
#
loop_
_entity.id
_entity.type
_entity.pdbx_description
1 polymer ?
#
loop_
_entity_poly.entity_id
_entity_poly.type
_entity_poly.pdbx_seq_one_letter_code
_entity_poly.pdbx_strand_id
1 'polypeptide(L)'
;MKDSTQTKQTKPKMKLDVAKINQAAQELSDGHSKCELPIIPLYPVRYGLSIDYLAQARAGNIKNLSEIAPAGIRQSEEHSLMKLRQGFVYIYAHTKHRLFSTDDKGKWLVFRYVTHSDDINSASEFEQLSDYQNAGLNASFLLCKWGEKGANGNWTLGKINTSKYPCMTNTISFNTPFVDKDVDIVDIAYSEYMWSSEIIERFEKDDTLRQIVMTTVNVSAPEKHSAPLKDLNIHVLEYQSLNKSKRFIRANAKLVHKTQKYSYP
;
A
#
# COMPACT_ATOMS: atom_id res chain seq x y z
N MET A 1 -35.30 -41.00 24.02
CA MET A 1 -33.92 -40.65 23.63
C MET A 1 -33.82 -40.69 22.12
N LYS A 2 -33.66 -39.54 21.47
CA LYS A 2 -33.39 -39.41 20.03
C LYS A 2 -32.12 -38.60 19.92
N ASP A 3 -31.03 -39.23 19.48
CA ASP A 3 -29.77 -38.58 19.16
C ASP A 3 -29.93 -37.79 17.87
N SER A 4 -29.66 -36.48 17.93
CA SER A 4 -29.54 -35.60 16.78
C SER A 4 -28.07 -35.24 16.56
N THR A 5 -27.44 -35.96 15.63
CA THR A 5 -26.07 -35.70 15.19
C THR A 5 -26.08 -34.41 14.33
N GLN A 6 -25.68 -33.28 14.91
CA GLN A 6 -25.41 -32.06 14.16
C GLN A 6 -24.11 -32.22 13.36
N THR A 7 -24.24 -32.31 12.03
CA THR A 7 -23.14 -32.20 11.08
C THR A 7 -22.58 -30.77 11.13
N LYS A 8 -21.39 -30.60 11.73
CA LYS A 8 -20.61 -29.36 11.64
C LYS A 8 -20.23 -29.12 10.17
N GLN A 9 -20.91 -28.19 9.50
CA GLN A 9 -20.45 -27.63 8.23
C GLN A 9 -19.15 -26.85 8.48
N THR A 10 -18.03 -27.48 8.13
CA THR A 10 -16.72 -26.85 8.13
C THR A 10 -16.66 -25.86 6.97
N LYS A 11 -16.68 -24.55 7.25
CA LYS A 11 -16.41 -23.51 6.23
C LYS A 11 -15.08 -23.83 5.52
N PRO A 12 -15.01 -23.79 4.17
CA PRO A 12 -13.79 -24.11 3.46
C PRO A 12 -12.71 -23.10 3.83
N LYS A 13 -11.59 -23.61 4.37
CA LYS A 13 -10.37 -22.83 4.62
C LYS A 13 -9.82 -22.40 3.27
N MET A 14 -9.88 -21.10 2.97
CA MET A 14 -9.20 -20.51 1.81
C MET A 14 -7.70 -20.81 1.93
N LYS A 15 -7.23 -21.83 1.21
CA LYS A 15 -5.80 -22.05 0.98
C LYS A 15 -5.35 -20.95 0.03
N LEU A 16 -4.45 -20.09 0.49
CA LEU A 16 -3.77 -19.14 -0.37
C LEU A 16 -2.85 -19.95 -1.29
N ASP A 17 -3.19 -20.00 -2.56
CA ASP A 17 -2.50 -20.79 -3.57
C ASP A 17 -1.32 -19.98 -4.10
N VAL A 18 -0.10 -20.40 -3.74
CA VAL A 18 1.14 -19.75 -4.19
C VAL A 18 1.26 -19.80 -5.71
N ALA A 19 0.67 -20.82 -6.36
CA ALA A 19 0.59 -20.87 -7.81
C ALA A 19 -0.28 -19.74 -8.36
N LYS A 20 -1.38 -19.36 -7.68
CA LYS A 20 -2.19 -18.19 -8.06
C LYS A 20 -1.51 -16.87 -7.80
N ILE A 21 -0.65 -16.75 -6.78
CA ILE A 21 0.14 -15.54 -6.55
C ILE A 21 1.22 -15.39 -7.61
N ASN A 22 1.93 -16.47 -7.93
CA ASN A 22 2.91 -16.47 -8.99
C ASN A 22 2.25 -16.26 -10.34
N GLN A 23 1.09 -16.86 -10.58
CA GLN A 23 0.29 -16.63 -11.78
C GLN A 23 -0.25 -15.20 -11.82
N ALA A 24 -0.66 -14.59 -10.70
CA ALA A 24 -1.07 -13.18 -10.66
C ALA A 24 0.13 -12.23 -10.86
N ALA A 25 1.31 -12.56 -10.33
CA ALA A 25 2.56 -11.83 -10.60
C ALA A 25 3.00 -12.00 -12.06
N GLN A 26 2.79 -13.18 -12.62
CA GLN A 26 3.03 -13.51 -14.02
C GLN A 26 1.96 -12.86 -14.91
N GLU A 27 0.70 -12.72 -14.51
CA GLU A 27 -0.36 -12.01 -15.24
C GLU A 27 -0.23 -10.49 -15.11
N LEU A 28 0.35 -9.99 -14.01
CA LEU A 28 0.81 -8.61 -13.85
C LEU A 28 2.03 -8.32 -14.75
N SER A 29 2.86 -9.33 -15.01
CA SER A 29 4.03 -9.29 -15.90
C SER A 29 3.64 -9.50 -17.38
N ASP A 30 2.72 -10.41 -17.64
CA ASP A 30 2.39 -10.98 -18.96
C ASP A 30 0.99 -10.55 -19.43
N GLY A 31 0.37 -9.60 -18.73
CA GLY A 31 -0.90 -8.95 -19.07
C GLY A 31 -0.81 -8.11 -20.33
N HIS A 32 -0.44 -8.73 -21.44
CA HIS A 32 -0.53 -8.19 -22.78
C HIS A 32 -2.00 -8.11 -23.21
N SER A 33 -2.61 -6.95 -23.01
CA SER A 33 -3.76 -6.50 -23.80
C SER A 33 -3.41 -5.19 -24.53
N LYS A 34 -2.70 -5.34 -25.66
CA LYS A 34 -2.56 -4.38 -26.79
C LYS A 34 -2.21 -2.91 -26.51
N CYS A 35 -1.75 -2.57 -25.32
CA CYS A 35 -1.33 -1.22 -24.99
C CYS A 35 -0.34 -1.31 -23.84
N GLU A 36 0.93 -1.40 -24.22
CA GLU A 36 2.02 -1.37 -23.26
C GLU A 36 2.16 0.07 -22.78
N LEU A 37 1.66 0.33 -21.57
CA LEU A 37 1.94 1.60 -20.91
C LEU A 37 3.44 1.66 -20.60
N PRO A 38 4.12 2.77 -20.87
CA PRO A 38 5.54 2.94 -20.58
C PRO A 38 5.77 3.17 -19.08
N ILE A 39 5.41 2.19 -18.25
CA ILE A 39 5.41 2.29 -16.79
C ILE A 39 6.16 1.13 -16.13
N ILE A 40 6.63 1.37 -14.92
CA ILE A 40 7.17 0.36 -14.01
C ILE A 40 6.18 0.23 -12.84
N PRO A 41 5.52 -0.93 -12.66
CA PRO A 41 4.61 -1.14 -11.54
C PRO A 41 5.39 -1.27 -10.24
N LEU A 42 4.86 -0.69 -9.17
CA LEU A 42 5.43 -0.73 -7.82
C LEU A 42 4.47 -1.43 -6.87
N TYR A 43 5.01 -2.25 -5.96
CA TYR A 43 4.23 -2.85 -4.90
C TYR A 43 4.66 -2.28 -3.54
N PRO A 44 4.17 -1.10 -3.14
CA PRO A 44 4.55 -0.50 -1.87
C PRO A 44 3.99 -1.30 -0.70
N VAL A 45 4.78 -1.34 0.36
CA VAL A 45 4.50 -2.03 1.61
C VAL A 45 4.89 -1.11 2.76
N ARG A 46 4.39 -1.40 3.96
CA ARG A 46 4.72 -0.63 5.16
C ARG A 46 5.44 -1.50 6.17
N TYR A 47 6.24 -0.87 7.02
CA TYR A 47 6.68 -1.50 8.25
C TYR A 47 5.54 -1.51 9.26
N GLY A 48 5.32 -2.65 9.89
CA GLY A 48 4.49 -2.79 11.09
C GLY A 48 5.22 -3.63 12.12
N LEU A 49 4.77 -3.60 13.38
CA LEU A 49 5.36 -4.39 14.44
C LEU A 49 5.27 -5.89 14.12
N SER A 50 6.38 -6.60 14.33
CA SER A 50 6.49 -8.02 14.04
C SER A 50 5.59 -8.86 14.97
N ILE A 51 5.19 -10.05 14.50
CA ILE A 51 4.38 -10.97 15.31
C ILE A 51 5.07 -11.29 16.63
N ASP A 52 6.38 -11.47 16.60
CA ASP A 52 7.17 -11.85 17.77
C ASP A 52 7.28 -10.69 18.77
N TYR A 53 7.46 -9.46 18.29
CA TYR A 53 7.37 -8.27 19.13
C TYR A 53 6.00 -8.15 19.81
N LEU A 54 4.91 -8.28 19.03
CA LEU A 54 3.55 -8.22 19.56
C LEU A 54 3.26 -9.36 20.57
N ALA A 55 3.86 -10.54 20.40
CA ALA A 55 3.73 -11.64 21.34
C ALA A 55 4.46 -11.36 22.67
N GLN A 56 5.67 -10.80 22.61
CA GLN A 56 6.45 -10.39 23.78
C GLN A 56 5.76 -9.26 24.55
N ALA A 57 5.29 -8.23 23.84
CA ALA A 57 4.55 -7.12 24.43
C ALA A 57 3.28 -7.61 25.17
N ARG A 58 2.55 -8.59 24.62
CA ARG A 58 1.40 -9.20 25.32
C ARG A 58 1.77 -9.96 26.59
N ALA A 59 2.99 -10.49 26.67
CA ALA A 59 3.50 -11.16 27.86
C ALA A 59 4.05 -10.17 28.90
N GLY A 60 3.96 -8.86 28.65
CA GLY A 60 4.53 -7.81 29.52
C GLY A 60 6.00 -7.51 29.24
N ASN A 61 6.61 -8.19 28.26
CA ASN A 61 8.02 -8.01 27.90
C ASN A 61 8.09 -7.03 26.73
N ILE A 62 8.04 -5.74 27.04
CA ILE A 62 8.16 -4.66 26.04
C ILE A 62 9.64 -4.31 25.92
N LYS A 63 10.23 -4.57 24.76
CA LYS A 63 11.55 -4.03 24.41
C LYS A 63 11.39 -2.61 23.91
N ASN A 64 12.36 -1.74 24.19
CA ASN A 64 12.39 -0.42 23.57
C ASN A 64 12.48 -0.57 22.06
N LEU A 65 11.61 0.14 21.34
CA LEU A 65 11.70 0.24 19.89
C LEU A 65 12.82 1.21 19.54
N SER A 66 13.58 0.89 18.50
CA SER A 66 14.50 1.85 17.90
C SER A 66 13.73 3.07 17.42
N GLU A 67 14.21 4.26 17.75
CA GLU A 67 13.72 5.53 17.20
C GLU A 67 14.05 5.67 15.71
N ILE A 68 15.01 4.88 15.22
CA ILE A 68 15.44 4.86 13.83
C ILE A 68 14.61 3.84 13.07
N ALA A 69 13.98 4.29 11.98
CA ALA A 69 13.25 3.43 11.06
C ALA A 69 14.16 2.33 10.48
N PRO A 70 13.61 1.15 10.12
CA PRO A 70 14.43 0.06 9.57
C PRO A 70 15.16 0.50 8.29
N ALA A 71 16.49 0.33 8.26
CA ALA A 71 17.36 0.78 7.16
C ALA A 71 17.34 -0.13 5.91
N GLY A 72 16.42 -1.11 5.87
CA GLY A 72 16.16 -1.96 4.71
C GLY A 72 15.23 -3.13 5.00
N ILE A 73 14.80 -3.81 3.94
CA ILE A 73 13.78 -4.90 3.93
C ILE A 73 14.05 -6.03 4.95
N ARG A 74 15.31 -6.22 5.35
CA ARG A 74 15.76 -7.31 6.25
C ARG A 74 16.44 -6.81 7.53
N GLN A 75 16.31 -5.52 7.87
CA GLN A 75 17.15 -4.87 8.88
C GLN A 75 16.42 -4.49 10.19
N SER A 76 15.35 -5.21 10.55
CA SER A 76 14.72 -5.09 11.89
C SER A 76 14.07 -6.40 12.30
N GLU A 77 14.25 -6.78 13.57
CA GLU A 77 13.58 -7.93 14.20
C GLU A 77 12.20 -7.53 14.79
N GLU A 78 12.08 -6.26 15.17
CA GLU A 78 10.89 -5.66 15.77
C GLU A 78 9.82 -5.33 14.74
N HIS A 79 10.20 -5.22 13.46
CA HIS A 79 9.32 -4.88 12.36
C HIS A 79 9.19 -6.02 11.36
N SER A 80 8.09 -6.00 10.63
CA SER A 80 7.83 -6.85 9.48
C SER A 80 7.21 -6.01 8.37
N LEU A 81 7.50 -6.36 7.12
CA LEU A 81 6.81 -5.74 5.99
C LEU A 81 5.39 -6.29 5.90
N MET A 82 4.46 -5.38 5.73
CA MET A 82 3.03 -5.63 5.74
C MET A 82 2.37 -4.90 4.58
N LYS A 83 1.17 -5.35 4.21
CA LYS A 83 0.34 -4.62 3.25
C LYS A 83 0.01 -3.22 3.76
N LEU A 84 -0.14 -2.28 2.82
CA LEU A 84 -0.67 -0.96 3.13
C LEU A 84 -2.08 -1.07 3.70
N ARG A 85 -2.47 -0.10 4.51
CA ARG A 85 -3.87 0.16 4.87
C ARG A 85 -4.41 1.25 3.95
N GLN A 86 -5.73 1.45 3.92
CA GLN A 86 -6.33 2.55 3.19
C GLN A 86 -5.62 3.89 3.48
N GLY A 87 -5.40 4.70 2.44
CA GLY A 87 -4.60 5.92 2.57
C GLY A 87 -4.11 6.44 1.23
N PHE A 88 -2.93 7.04 1.23
CA PHE A 88 -2.29 7.66 0.08
C PHE A 88 -0.85 7.16 -0.08
N VAL A 89 -0.46 6.91 -1.32
CA VAL A 89 0.93 6.67 -1.73
C VAL A 89 1.40 7.89 -2.49
N TYR A 90 2.45 8.51 -2.00
CA TYR A 90 3.10 9.69 -2.57
C TYR A 90 4.39 9.29 -3.23
N ILE A 91 4.56 9.62 -4.51
CA ILE A 91 5.77 9.33 -5.27
C ILE A 91 6.26 10.64 -5.87
N TYR A 92 7.49 11.01 -5.54
CA TYR A 92 8.17 12.18 -6.08
C TYR A 92 9.29 11.75 -7.03
N ALA A 93 9.21 12.13 -8.31
CA ALA A 93 10.26 11.86 -9.28
C ALA A 93 11.39 12.90 -9.23
N HIS A 94 12.62 12.41 -9.16
CA HIS A 94 13.81 13.28 -9.27
C HIS A 94 13.93 13.87 -10.69
N THR A 95 13.45 13.14 -11.70
CA THR A 95 13.27 13.63 -13.08
C THR A 95 11.86 14.14 -13.31
N LYS A 96 11.04 13.49 -14.15
CA LYS A 96 9.63 13.86 -14.39
C LYS A 96 8.79 12.66 -14.83
N HIS A 97 7.54 12.65 -14.38
CA HIS A 97 6.49 11.81 -14.92
C HIS A 97 5.94 12.39 -16.24
N ARG A 98 5.78 11.53 -17.24
CA ARG A 98 5.42 11.90 -18.63
C ARG A 98 4.08 11.35 -19.06
N LEU A 99 3.70 10.16 -18.58
CA LEU A 99 2.40 9.56 -18.88
C LEU A 99 1.27 10.32 -18.20
N PHE A 100 1.44 10.58 -16.90
CA PHE A 100 0.49 11.26 -16.04
C PHE A 100 1.25 11.88 -14.87
N SER A 101 0.77 13.00 -14.34
CA SER A 101 1.30 13.58 -13.11
C SER A 101 0.16 14.23 -12.32
N THR A 102 0.22 14.07 -11.00
CA THR A 102 -0.72 14.68 -10.06
C THR A 102 -0.58 16.21 -10.10
N ASP A 103 0.65 16.71 -10.13
CA ASP A 103 0.97 18.12 -10.29
C ASP A 103 1.25 18.49 -11.77
N ASP A 104 1.36 19.78 -12.06
CA ASP A 104 1.63 20.26 -13.42
C ASP A 104 3.13 20.33 -13.75
N LYS A 105 4.01 20.24 -12.75
CA LYS A 105 5.47 20.24 -12.96
C LYS A 105 5.98 18.88 -13.41
N GLY A 106 5.16 17.83 -13.31
CA GLY A 106 5.53 16.46 -13.63
C GLY A 106 6.28 15.75 -12.50
N LYS A 107 6.18 16.23 -11.26
CA LYS A 107 7.00 15.76 -10.14
C LYS A 107 6.31 14.74 -9.25
N TRP A 108 5.00 14.87 -9.07
CA TRP A 108 4.25 14.04 -8.13
C TRP A 108 3.36 13.03 -8.85
N LEU A 109 3.40 11.80 -8.39
CA LEU A 109 2.32 10.82 -8.57
C LEU A 109 1.76 10.47 -7.21
N VAL A 110 0.48 10.80 -7.00
CA VAL A 110 -0.24 10.46 -5.78
C VAL A 110 -1.37 9.50 -6.12
N PHE A 111 -1.41 8.39 -5.39
CA PHE A 111 -2.46 7.40 -5.51
C PHE A 111 -3.23 7.32 -4.19
N ARG A 112 -4.55 7.39 -4.26
CA ARG A 112 -5.43 6.98 -3.16
C ARG A 112 -5.54 5.46 -3.19
N TYR A 113 -5.09 4.80 -2.13
CA TYR A 113 -5.28 3.37 -1.95
C TYR A 113 -6.55 3.12 -1.16
N VAL A 114 -7.49 2.39 -1.75
CA VAL A 114 -8.76 1.99 -1.12
C VAL A 114 -8.80 0.48 -0.96
N THR A 115 -9.32 0.03 0.18
CA THR A 115 -9.55 -1.39 0.47
C THR A 115 -11.04 -1.69 0.50
N HIS A 116 -11.39 -2.96 0.57
CA HIS A 116 -12.80 -3.35 0.71
C HIS A 116 -13.39 -2.83 2.04
N SER A 117 -14.70 -2.62 2.09
CA SER A 117 -15.40 -2.02 3.24
C SER A 117 -15.39 -2.88 4.51
N ASP A 118 -15.02 -4.15 4.40
CA ASP A 118 -14.87 -5.10 5.51
C ASP A 118 -13.40 -5.31 5.92
N ASP A 119 -12.46 -4.54 5.36
CA ASP A 119 -11.07 -4.58 5.79
C ASP A 119 -10.91 -3.94 7.18
N ILE A 120 -10.84 -4.80 8.19
CA ILE A 120 -10.60 -4.44 9.59
C ILE A 120 -9.28 -3.69 9.82
N ASN A 121 -8.36 -3.66 8.83
CA ASN A 121 -7.12 -2.90 8.91
C ASN A 121 -7.25 -1.46 8.39
N SER A 122 -8.43 -1.04 7.94
CA SER A 122 -8.68 0.31 7.43
C SER A 122 -9.69 1.03 8.32
N ALA A 123 -9.48 2.33 8.58
CA ALA A 123 -10.45 3.14 9.31
C ALA A 123 -11.75 3.31 8.50
N SER A 124 -12.89 3.37 9.20
CA SER A 124 -14.23 3.36 8.61
C SER A 124 -14.61 4.65 7.88
N GLU A 125 -13.93 5.77 8.16
CA GLU A 125 -14.25 7.07 7.61
C GLU A 125 -12.99 7.71 7.01
N PHE A 126 -13.04 8.00 5.70
CA PHE A 126 -11.99 8.74 5.02
C PHE A 126 -12.59 9.65 3.95
N GLU A 127 -11.85 10.70 3.63
CA GLU A 127 -12.16 11.69 2.62
C GLU A 127 -12.44 11.06 1.25
N GLN A 128 -13.60 11.40 0.68
CA GLN A 128 -14.02 10.92 -0.64
C GLN A 128 -13.51 11.89 -1.71
N LEU A 129 -12.70 11.37 -2.65
CA LEU A 129 -12.18 12.16 -3.78
C LEU A 129 -13.14 12.21 -4.98
N SER A 130 -14.32 11.60 -4.86
CA SER A 130 -15.38 11.60 -5.88
C SER A 130 -16.73 11.23 -5.28
N ASP A 131 -17.82 11.65 -5.93
CA ASP A 131 -19.20 11.27 -5.60
C ASP A 131 -19.48 9.77 -5.73
N TYR A 132 -18.57 9.02 -6.38
CA TYR A 132 -18.62 7.57 -6.34
C TYR A 132 -18.26 7.11 -4.93
N GLN A 133 -19.21 6.42 -4.28
CA GLN A 133 -18.89 5.68 -3.08
C GLN A 133 -17.72 4.75 -3.42
N ASN A 134 -16.58 4.95 -2.73
CA ASN A 134 -15.46 4.01 -2.74
C ASN A 134 -15.87 2.62 -2.17
N ALA A 135 -17.14 2.47 -1.75
CA ALA A 135 -17.75 1.26 -1.28
C ALA A 135 -17.87 0.23 -2.42
N GLY A 136 -17.22 -0.91 -2.25
CA GLY A 136 -17.36 -2.07 -3.14
C GLY A 136 -16.23 -2.25 -4.16
N LEU A 137 -15.19 -1.41 -4.15
CA LEU A 137 -13.98 -1.69 -4.92
C LEU A 137 -13.15 -2.77 -4.21
N ASN A 138 -12.67 -3.75 -4.99
CA ASN A 138 -11.53 -4.56 -4.57
C ASN A 138 -10.34 -3.63 -4.28
N ALA A 139 -9.38 -4.10 -3.47
CA ALA A 139 -8.19 -3.33 -3.13
C ALA A 139 -7.55 -2.72 -4.39
N SER A 140 -7.52 -1.40 -4.48
CA SER A 140 -7.15 -0.70 -5.71
C SER A 140 -6.57 0.69 -5.43
N PHE A 141 -5.82 1.18 -6.42
CA PHE A 141 -5.16 2.48 -6.40
C PHE A 141 -5.87 3.40 -7.39
N LEU A 142 -6.29 4.58 -6.93
CA LEU A 142 -6.94 5.60 -7.74
C LEU A 142 -5.95 6.76 -7.92
N LEU A 143 -5.71 7.19 -9.16
CA LEU A 143 -4.84 8.33 -9.43
C LEU A 143 -5.47 9.61 -8.91
N CYS A 144 -4.68 10.43 -8.21
CA CYS A 144 -5.08 11.78 -7.82
C CYS A 144 -4.57 12.81 -8.84
N LYS A 145 -5.37 13.83 -9.10
CA LYS A 145 -5.00 15.03 -9.84
C LYS A 145 -5.29 16.27 -9.00
N TRP A 146 -4.30 17.17 -8.93
CA TRP A 146 -4.47 18.49 -8.33
C TRP A 146 -4.98 19.49 -9.38
N GLY A 147 -5.87 20.38 -8.94
CA GLY A 147 -6.31 21.51 -9.76
C GLY A 147 -5.27 22.64 -9.82
N GLU A 148 -5.69 23.80 -10.34
CA GLU A 148 -4.82 24.96 -10.60
C GLU A 148 -4.05 25.47 -9.37
N LYS A 149 -4.61 25.30 -8.17
CA LYS A 149 -3.95 25.69 -6.90
C LYS A 149 -2.99 24.61 -6.36
N GLY A 150 -2.64 23.61 -7.18
CA GLY A 150 -1.79 22.49 -6.78
C GLY A 150 -2.38 21.72 -5.60
N ALA A 151 -1.52 21.25 -4.70
CA ALA A 151 -1.92 20.49 -3.51
C ALA A 151 -2.87 21.24 -2.57
N ASN A 152 -2.90 22.58 -2.65
CA ASN A 152 -3.80 23.43 -1.87
C ASN A 152 -5.19 23.60 -2.53
N GLY A 153 -5.38 23.04 -3.72
CA GLY A 153 -6.63 23.07 -4.46
C GLY A 153 -7.50 21.85 -4.25
N ASN A 154 -8.50 21.70 -5.10
CA ASN A 154 -9.35 20.52 -5.10
C ASN A 154 -8.58 19.30 -5.62
N TRP A 155 -8.69 18.20 -4.88
CA TRP A 155 -8.18 16.90 -5.29
C TRP A 155 -9.27 16.14 -6.01
N THR A 156 -8.94 15.61 -7.18
CA THR A 156 -9.88 14.87 -8.04
C THR A 156 -9.25 13.58 -8.52
N LEU A 157 -10.06 12.69 -9.11
CA LEU A 157 -9.54 11.51 -9.77
C LEU A 157 -8.91 11.85 -11.13
N GLY A 158 -7.66 11.46 -11.28
CA GLY A 158 -6.90 11.57 -12.53
C GLY A 158 -7.31 10.53 -13.56
N LYS A 159 -7.20 10.89 -14.84
CA LYS A 159 -7.39 9.98 -15.98
C LYS A 159 -6.20 10.08 -16.93
N ILE A 160 -5.68 8.94 -17.37
CA ILE A 160 -4.66 8.91 -18.43
C ILE A 160 -5.31 9.33 -19.75
N ASN A 161 -4.57 10.10 -20.56
CA ASN A 161 -5.05 10.59 -21.85
C ASN A 161 -5.36 9.42 -22.80
N THR A 162 -6.65 9.18 -23.03
CA THR A 162 -7.15 8.07 -23.85
C THR A 162 -6.93 8.26 -25.35
N SER A 163 -6.71 9.49 -25.83
CA SER A 163 -6.33 9.74 -27.22
C SER A 163 -4.94 9.19 -27.52
N LYS A 164 -4.03 9.24 -26.54
CA LYS A 164 -2.67 8.69 -26.66
C LYS A 164 -2.60 7.21 -26.24
N TYR A 165 -3.43 6.81 -25.27
CA TYR A 165 -3.50 5.44 -24.76
C TYR A 165 -4.96 4.94 -24.75
N PRO A 166 -5.50 4.50 -25.92
CA PRO A 166 -6.91 4.11 -26.03
C PRO A 166 -7.32 2.95 -25.11
N CYS A 167 -6.36 2.13 -24.68
CA CYS A 167 -6.58 1.06 -23.70
C CYS A 167 -7.00 1.54 -22.32
N MET A 168 -6.74 2.80 -21.98
CA MET A 168 -7.10 3.39 -20.69
C MET A 168 -8.51 3.96 -20.68
N THR A 169 -9.28 3.70 -21.76
CA THR A 169 -10.68 4.10 -21.84
C THR A 169 -11.45 3.44 -20.70
N ASN A 170 -12.07 4.26 -19.85
CA ASN A 170 -12.82 3.86 -18.65
C ASN A 170 -11.97 3.30 -17.49
N THR A 171 -10.64 3.35 -17.55
CA THR A 171 -9.79 2.95 -16.42
C THR A 171 -9.69 4.10 -15.41
N ILE A 172 -10.21 3.86 -14.22
CA ILE A 172 -10.14 4.80 -13.08
C ILE A 172 -9.36 4.22 -11.89
N SER A 173 -9.07 2.92 -11.91
CA SER A 173 -8.40 2.20 -10.84
C SER A 173 -7.29 1.30 -11.38
N PHE A 174 -6.27 1.10 -10.55
CA PHE A 174 -5.08 0.34 -10.85
C PHE A 174 -4.83 -0.71 -9.76
N ASN A 175 -4.26 -1.85 -10.15
CA ASN A 175 -3.89 -2.91 -9.19
C ASN A 175 -2.65 -2.55 -8.38
N THR A 176 -1.80 -1.68 -8.94
CA THR A 176 -0.55 -1.21 -8.32
C THR A 176 -0.35 0.27 -8.69
N PRO A 177 0.28 1.07 -7.82
CA PRO A 177 0.86 2.33 -8.25
C PRO A 177 2.01 2.06 -9.21
N PHE A 178 2.42 3.08 -9.94
CA PHE A 178 3.44 2.95 -10.96
C PHE A 178 4.24 4.24 -11.08
N VAL A 179 5.37 4.14 -11.76
CA VAL A 179 6.15 5.28 -12.25
C VAL A 179 6.33 5.17 -13.75
N ASP A 180 6.68 6.26 -14.43
CA ASP A 180 7.08 6.20 -15.83
C ASP A 180 8.39 5.42 -15.99
N LYS A 181 8.52 4.66 -17.09
CA LYS A 181 9.71 3.85 -17.38
C LYS A 181 11.01 4.65 -17.53
N ASP A 182 10.90 5.97 -17.77
CA ASP A 182 12.04 6.88 -17.93
C ASP A 182 12.46 7.54 -16.61
N VAL A 183 11.85 7.14 -15.48
CA VAL A 183 12.19 7.60 -14.14
C VAL A 183 13.05 6.53 -13.47
N ASP A 184 14.27 6.87 -13.08
CA ASP A 184 15.19 5.94 -12.41
C ASP A 184 15.11 6.02 -10.87
N ILE A 185 14.94 7.22 -10.33
CA ILE A 185 14.95 7.48 -8.87
C ILE A 185 13.69 8.23 -8.46
N VAL A 186 13.03 7.70 -7.44
CA VAL A 186 11.88 8.32 -6.79
C VAL A 186 12.04 8.34 -5.28
N ASP A 187 11.43 9.34 -4.65
CA ASP A 187 11.15 9.31 -3.22
C ASP A 187 9.70 8.84 -3.03
N ILE A 188 9.48 7.78 -2.26
CA ILE A 188 8.15 7.21 -2.01
C ILE A 188 7.79 7.27 -0.53
N ALA A 189 6.54 7.62 -0.24
CA ALA A 189 5.99 7.59 1.10
C ALA A 189 4.54 7.12 1.10
N TYR A 190 4.09 6.68 2.28
CA TYR A 190 2.75 6.24 2.54
C TYR A 190 2.20 6.98 3.76
N SER A 191 0.93 7.38 3.69
CA SER A 191 0.20 7.98 4.80
C SER A 191 -1.25 7.50 4.79
N GLU A 192 -1.81 7.17 5.95
CA GLU A 192 -3.25 6.89 6.07
C GLU A 192 -4.06 8.17 5.77
N TYR A 193 -3.50 9.35 6.06
CA TYR A 193 -4.15 10.64 5.90
C TYR A 193 -3.57 11.46 4.74
N MET A 194 -4.41 12.33 4.18
CA MET A 194 -3.98 13.27 3.16
C MET A 194 -2.97 14.25 3.78
N TRP A 195 -1.82 14.43 3.13
CA TRP A 195 -0.86 15.47 3.48
C TRP A 195 -1.40 16.85 3.14
N SER A 196 -1.12 17.82 4.02
CA SER A 196 -1.44 19.21 3.76
C SER A 196 -0.57 19.77 2.65
N SER A 197 -1.04 20.85 2.01
CA SER A 197 -0.31 21.53 0.95
C SER A 197 1.02 22.08 1.44
N GLU A 198 1.11 22.54 2.70
CA GLU A 198 2.32 23.06 3.31
C GLU A 198 3.40 21.97 3.44
N ILE A 199 3.02 20.73 3.80
CA ILE A 199 3.94 19.59 3.88
C ILE A 199 4.50 19.28 2.49
N ILE A 200 3.63 19.21 1.49
CA ILE A 200 4.02 18.93 0.10
C ILE A 200 4.97 20.01 -0.42
N GLU A 201 4.63 21.28 -0.24
CA GLU A 201 5.50 22.39 -0.62
C GLU A 201 6.85 22.36 0.10
N ARG A 202 6.87 21.98 1.38
CA ARG A 202 8.10 21.86 2.14
C ARG A 202 8.99 20.75 1.55
N PHE A 203 8.41 19.59 1.23
CA PHE A 203 9.16 18.51 0.59
C PHE A 203 9.64 18.87 -0.81
N GLU A 204 8.92 19.72 -1.56
CA GLU A 204 9.43 20.20 -2.86
C GLU A 204 10.67 21.10 -2.72
N LYS A 205 10.76 21.89 -1.65
CA LYS A 205 11.81 22.90 -1.43
C LYS A 205 13.03 22.36 -0.67
N ASP A 206 12.86 21.30 0.12
CA ASP A 206 13.86 20.79 1.05
C ASP A 206 14.08 19.28 0.78
N ASP A 207 15.11 18.98 -0.01
CA ASP A 207 15.44 17.60 -0.41
C ASP A 207 15.92 16.75 0.77
N THR A 208 16.64 17.36 1.70
CA THR A 208 17.16 16.71 2.91
C THR A 208 16.01 16.28 3.81
N LEU A 209 15.04 17.17 4.05
CA LEU A 209 13.83 16.81 4.78
C LEU A 209 13.03 15.74 4.04
N ARG A 210 12.89 15.86 2.71
CA ARG A 210 12.17 14.87 1.89
C ARG A 210 12.80 13.48 2.03
N GLN A 211 14.13 13.36 2.02
CA GLN A 211 14.84 12.09 2.19
C GLN A 211 14.76 11.52 3.61
N ILE A 212 14.51 12.36 4.63
CA ILE A 212 14.25 11.89 6.00
C ILE A 212 12.86 11.26 6.11
N VAL A 213 11.85 11.85 5.45
CA VAL A 213 10.46 11.42 5.57
C VAL A 213 10.09 10.35 4.54
N MET A 214 10.64 10.43 3.34
CA MET A 214 10.34 9.55 2.22
C MET A 214 11.49 8.59 1.97
N THR A 215 11.16 7.38 1.50
CA THR A 215 12.16 6.39 1.14
C THR A 215 12.60 6.60 -0.30
N THR A 216 13.88 6.91 -0.53
CA THR A 216 14.45 6.94 -1.88
C THR A 216 14.59 5.53 -2.43
N VAL A 217 14.10 5.31 -3.65
CA VAL A 217 14.13 4.03 -4.35
C VAL A 217 14.66 4.24 -5.76
N ASN A 218 15.69 3.48 -6.11
CA ASN A 218 16.08 3.23 -7.49
C ASN A 218 15.15 2.15 -8.06
N VAL A 219 14.34 2.50 -9.06
CA VAL A 219 13.36 1.57 -9.62
C VAL A 219 13.98 0.64 -10.66
N SER A 220 15.14 1.02 -11.22
CA SER A 220 15.86 0.26 -12.24
C SER A 220 16.82 -0.77 -11.62
N ALA A 221 17.21 -0.60 -10.36
CA ALA A 221 18.10 -1.52 -9.63
C ALA A 221 17.57 -1.77 -8.21
N PRO A 222 17.18 -3.02 -7.86
CA PRO A 222 16.76 -3.35 -6.50
C PRO A 222 17.86 -3.05 -5.47
N GLU A 223 17.52 -2.28 -4.44
CA GLU A 223 18.42 -1.76 -3.42
C GLU A 223 17.90 -2.09 -2.00
N LYS A 224 18.38 -1.40 -0.95
CA LYS A 224 18.05 -1.66 0.46
C LYS A 224 16.54 -1.74 0.77
N HIS A 225 15.75 -0.94 0.06
CA HIS A 225 14.30 -0.78 0.29
C HIS A 225 13.43 -1.31 -0.86
N SER A 226 14.02 -1.98 -1.86
CA SER A 226 13.27 -2.55 -2.99
C SER A 226 13.68 -4.00 -3.25
N ALA A 227 12.74 -4.80 -3.75
CA ALA A 227 12.97 -6.19 -4.12
C ALA A 227 12.10 -6.55 -5.33
N PRO A 228 12.49 -7.55 -6.13
CA PRO A 228 11.65 -8.05 -7.21
C PRO A 228 10.28 -8.53 -6.70
N LEU A 229 9.22 -8.28 -7.48
CA LEU A 229 7.84 -8.65 -7.10
C LEU A 229 7.68 -10.15 -6.80
N LYS A 230 8.45 -11.02 -7.46
CA LYS A 230 8.47 -12.48 -7.21
C LYS A 230 8.85 -12.86 -5.78
N ASP A 231 9.52 -11.98 -5.04
CA ASP A 231 9.99 -12.23 -3.67
C ASP A 231 8.98 -11.71 -2.62
N LEU A 232 7.77 -11.31 -3.03
CA LEU A 232 6.73 -10.78 -2.15
C LEU A 232 6.36 -11.76 -1.03
N ASN A 233 6.26 -13.05 -1.36
CA ASN A 233 5.97 -14.12 -0.40
C ASN A 233 7.11 -14.41 0.59
N ILE A 234 8.32 -13.93 0.29
CA ILE A 234 9.48 -14.01 1.19
C ILE A 234 9.43 -12.85 2.17
N HIS A 235 9.14 -11.64 1.68
CA HIS A 235 9.32 -10.41 2.45
C HIS A 235 8.08 -9.93 3.20
N VAL A 236 6.87 -10.17 2.68
CA VAL A 236 5.66 -9.55 3.20
C VAL A 236 4.83 -10.55 3.99
N LEU A 237 4.50 -10.18 5.23
CA LEU A 237 3.91 -11.06 6.24
C LEU A 237 2.63 -11.74 5.77
N GLU A 238 1.74 -11.01 5.10
CA GLU A 238 0.44 -11.51 4.63
C GLU A 238 0.56 -12.51 3.48
N TYR A 239 1.69 -12.50 2.76
CA TYR A 239 1.97 -13.40 1.64
C TYR A 239 2.85 -14.60 2.04
N GLN A 240 3.44 -14.58 3.24
CA GLN A 240 4.12 -15.73 3.81
C GLN A 240 3.11 -16.85 4.13
N SER A 241 3.54 -18.11 3.99
CA SER A 241 2.68 -19.29 4.11
C SER A 241 1.85 -19.34 5.41
N LEU A 242 0.66 -19.96 5.31
CA LEU A 242 -0.47 -19.98 6.26
C LEU A 242 -0.16 -20.27 7.75
N ASN A 243 1.03 -20.77 8.10
CA ASN A 243 1.40 -21.04 9.49
C ASN A 243 1.75 -19.75 10.26
N LYS A 244 2.29 -18.72 9.60
CA LYS A 244 2.58 -17.42 10.24
C LYS A 244 1.36 -16.50 10.27
N SER A 245 0.58 -16.45 9.20
CA SER A 245 -0.60 -15.56 9.08
C SER A 245 -1.76 -15.91 10.03
N LYS A 246 -1.99 -17.20 10.33
CA LYS A 246 -2.99 -17.62 11.34
C LYS A 246 -2.63 -17.16 12.76
N ARG A 247 -1.34 -17.02 13.07
CA ARG A 247 -0.86 -16.50 14.37
C ARG A 247 -1.19 -15.01 14.50
N PHE A 248 -1.07 -14.25 13.40
CA PHE A 248 -1.38 -12.82 13.31
C PHE A 248 -2.88 -12.51 13.52
N ILE A 249 -3.79 -13.24 12.86
CA ILE A 249 -5.24 -13.01 13.00
C ILE A 249 -5.70 -13.25 14.44
N ARG A 250 -5.20 -14.32 15.09
CA ARG A 250 -5.49 -14.59 16.52
C ARG A 250 -4.89 -13.55 17.46
N ALA A 251 -3.76 -12.96 17.06
CA ALA A 251 -3.06 -11.92 17.79
C ALA A 251 -3.86 -10.61 17.81
N ASN A 252 -4.34 -10.14 16.65
CA ASN A 252 -5.05 -8.86 16.54
C ASN A 252 -6.47 -8.91 17.11
N ALA A 253 -7.22 -9.99 16.90
CA ALA A 253 -8.58 -10.12 17.40
C ALA A 253 -8.67 -10.00 18.95
N LYS A 254 -7.61 -10.38 19.67
CA LYS A 254 -7.57 -10.28 21.14
C LYS A 254 -7.03 -8.94 21.67
N LEU A 255 -6.24 -8.22 20.87
CA LEU A 255 -5.77 -6.88 21.23
C LEU A 255 -6.90 -5.86 21.16
N VAL A 256 -7.71 -5.89 20.09
CA VAL A 256 -8.88 -5.02 19.93
C VAL A 256 -9.87 -5.20 21.09
N HIS A 257 -10.07 -6.44 21.57
CA HIS A 257 -10.90 -6.73 22.74
C HIS A 257 -10.29 -6.26 24.08
N LYS A 258 -8.98 -6.02 24.17
CA LYS A 258 -8.31 -5.49 25.37
C LYS A 258 -8.23 -3.96 25.34
N THR A 259 -8.03 -3.33 24.18
CA THR A 259 -8.02 -1.86 24.06
C THR A 259 -9.41 -1.25 24.21
N GLN A 260 -10.50 -1.95 23.85
CA GLN A 260 -11.86 -1.52 24.18
C GLN A 260 -12.18 -1.45 25.69
N LYS A 261 -11.31 -2.00 26.57
CA LYS A 261 -11.47 -1.89 28.05
C LYS A 261 -10.70 -0.72 28.68
N TYR A 262 -9.88 -0.02 27.91
CA TYR A 262 -9.14 1.16 28.37
C TYR A 262 -9.38 2.31 27.40
N SER A 263 -10.57 2.90 27.49
CA SER A 263 -10.84 4.21 26.93
C SER A 263 -11.72 4.94 27.94
N TYR A 264 -11.11 5.91 28.62
CA TYR A 264 -11.75 6.95 29.44
C TYR A 264 -10.85 8.18 29.36
N PRO A 265 -11.45 9.36 29.57
CA PRO A 265 -11.73 10.42 28.60
C PRO A 265 -10.50 11.02 27.90
#